data_AF-A0AB34CMI5-F1
#
_entry.id   AF-A0AB34CMI5-F1
#
_cell.length_a   1.000
_cell.length_b   1.000
_cell.length_c   1.000
_cell.angle_alpha   90.00
_cell.angle_beta   90.00
_cell.angle_gamma   90.00
#
_symmetry.space_group_name_H-M   'P 1'
#
loop_
_entity.id
_entity.type
_entity.pdbx_description
1 polymer ?
#
loop_
_entity_poly.entity_id
_entity_poly.type
_entity_poly.pdbx_seq_one_letter_code
_entity_poly.pdbx_strand_id
1 'polypeptide(L)'
;MKFRYIVLMGVVTLSLVFTLLLPGVFSQLKNTPEINYYKGHADLAYSVYSGCKDHPANIDDCYAAYSAAVYLASSGDCTPAGKEVKRRFKILVENISEKNVTEEIISDCQVKDDEPFFKKMMKKFS
;
A
#
# COMPACT_ATOMS: atom_id res chain seq x y z
N MET A 1 44.04 -9.21 12.80
CA MET A 1 42.78 -8.65 13.35
C MET A 1 42.22 -7.47 12.57
N LYS A 2 43.03 -6.51 12.10
CA LYS A 2 42.58 -5.31 11.34
C LYS A 2 41.73 -5.62 10.09
N PHE A 3 42.07 -6.68 9.35
CA PHE A 3 41.33 -7.06 8.12
C PHE A 3 39.87 -7.48 8.40
N ARG A 4 39.61 -8.18 9.51
CA ARG A 4 38.23 -8.55 9.92
C ARG A 4 37.41 -7.31 10.29
N TYR A 5 38.01 -6.30 10.90
CA TYR A 5 37.34 -5.03 11.20
C TYR A 5 37.03 -4.22 9.93
N ILE A 6 37.95 -4.20 8.96
CA ILE A 6 37.71 -3.51 7.67
C ILE A 6 36.57 -4.19 6.90
N VAL A 7 36.54 -5.53 6.87
CA VAL A 7 35.46 -6.29 6.22
C VAL A 7 34.11 -6.07 6.93
N LEU A 8 34.09 -6.12 8.27
CA LEU A 8 32.87 -5.87 9.04
C LEU A 8 32.34 -4.44 8.84
N MET A 9 33.21 -3.43 8.88
CA MET A 9 32.82 -2.05 8.61
C MET A 9 32.33 -1.88 7.17
N GLY A 10 32.97 -2.54 6.20
CA GLY A 10 32.52 -2.56 4.80
C GLY A 10 31.10 -3.11 4.67
N VAL A 11 30.81 -4.27 5.25
CA VAL A 11 29.47 -4.88 5.24
C VAL A 11 28.44 -3.96 5.89
N VAL A 12 28.74 -3.39 7.06
CA VAL A 12 27.84 -2.47 7.77
C VAL A 12 27.54 -1.22 6.94
N THR A 13 28.56 -0.61 6.33
CA THR A 13 28.36 0.55 5.45
C THR A 13 27.55 0.21 4.21
N LEU A 14 27.79 -0.95 3.59
CA LEU A 14 27.03 -1.39 2.42
C LEU A 14 25.55 -1.59 2.78
N SER A 15 25.26 -2.25 3.90
CA SER A 15 23.88 -2.44 4.40
C SER A 15 23.18 -1.12 4.71
N LEU A 16 23.88 -0.15 5.28
CA LEU A 16 23.36 1.20 5.53
C LEU A 16 23.03 1.94 4.24
N VAL A 17 23.91 1.86 3.24
CA VAL A 17 23.68 2.48 1.93
C VAL A 17 22.46 1.85 1.24
N PHE A 18 22.35 0.53 1.26
CA PHE A 18 21.19 -0.18 0.70
C PHE A 18 19.88 0.22 1.39
N THR A 19 19.86 0.23 2.73
CA THR A 19 18.64 0.58 3.49
C THR A 19 18.21 2.04 3.31
N LEU A 20 19.14 2.97 3.05
CA LEU A 20 18.83 4.39 2.86
C LEU A 20 18.47 4.76 1.41
N LEU A 21 19.13 4.18 0.41
CA LEU A 21 18.94 4.58 -0.99
C LEU A 21 17.86 3.78 -1.71
N LEU A 22 17.71 2.48 -1.41
CA LEU A 22 16.68 1.65 -2.01
C LEU A 22 15.25 2.19 -1.82
N PRO A 23 14.82 2.65 -0.62
CA PRO A 23 13.45 3.12 -0.46
C PRO A 23 13.11 4.30 -1.38
N GLY A 24 14.08 5.18 -1.68
CA GLY A 24 13.89 6.28 -2.63
C GLY A 24 13.62 5.78 -4.06
N VAL A 25 14.41 4.82 -4.54
CA VAL A 25 14.23 4.22 -5.87
C VAL A 25 12.89 3.47 -5.95
N PHE A 26 12.55 2.67 -4.95
CA PHE A 26 11.26 1.98 -4.90
C PHE A 26 10.06 2.93 -4.78
N SER A 27 10.24 4.09 -4.15
CA SER A 27 9.18 5.12 -4.07
C SER A 27 8.86 5.73 -5.43
N GLN A 28 9.84 5.83 -6.33
CA GLN A 28 9.63 6.32 -7.70
C GLN A 28 8.92 5.29 -8.57
N LEU A 29 9.25 3.99 -8.42
CA LEU A 29 8.50 2.92 -9.10
C LEU A 29 7.05 2.80 -8.62
N LYS A 30 6.76 3.11 -7.34
CA LYS A 30 5.39 3.06 -6.79
C LYS A 30 4.50 4.25 -7.13
N ASN A 31 5.07 5.31 -7.71
CA ASN A 31 4.38 6.58 -7.97
C ASN A 31 4.60 7.08 -9.39
N THR A 32 4.65 6.16 -10.37
CA THR A 32 4.64 6.57 -11.77
C THR A 32 3.33 7.31 -12.10
N PRO A 33 3.32 8.18 -13.13
CA PRO A 33 2.13 8.93 -13.53
C PRO A 33 0.92 8.03 -13.78
N GLU A 34 1.14 6.87 -14.38
CA GLU A 34 0.11 5.88 -14.72
C GLU A 34 -0.52 5.29 -13.45
N ILE A 35 0.31 4.90 -12.47
CA ILE A 35 -0.17 4.40 -11.18
C ILE A 35 -1.00 5.47 -10.47
N ASN A 36 -0.53 6.72 -10.45
CA ASN A 36 -1.26 7.81 -9.79
C ASN A 36 -2.56 8.16 -10.52
N TYR A 37 -2.59 8.05 -11.84
CA TYR A 37 -3.80 8.20 -12.63
C TYR A 37 -4.85 7.14 -12.23
N TYR A 38 -4.47 5.86 -12.13
CA TYR A 38 -5.36 4.80 -11.68
C TYR A 38 -5.77 4.94 -10.20
N LYS A 39 -4.89 5.45 -9.31
CA LYS A 39 -5.27 5.77 -7.91
C LYS A 39 -6.40 6.80 -7.84
N GLY A 40 -6.41 7.78 -8.75
CA GLY A 40 -7.46 8.79 -8.86
C GLY A 40 -8.74 8.31 -9.59
N HIS A 41 -8.65 7.21 -10.34
CA HIS A 41 -9.74 6.67 -11.16
C HIS A 41 -10.02 5.21 -10.79
N ALA A 42 -10.62 5.02 -9.61
CA ALA A 42 -10.93 3.71 -9.04
C ALA A 42 -11.72 2.80 -10.01
N ASP A 43 -12.77 3.28 -10.67
CA ASP A 43 -13.56 2.45 -11.58
C ASP A 43 -12.74 1.94 -12.78
N LEU A 44 -11.87 2.80 -13.33
CA LEU A 44 -10.98 2.43 -14.42
C LEU A 44 -9.94 1.40 -13.96
N ALA A 45 -9.33 1.62 -12.79
CA ALA A 45 -8.36 0.69 -12.22
C ALA A 45 -8.98 -0.69 -11.98
N TYR A 46 -10.23 -0.74 -11.51
CA TYR A 46 -10.97 -1.99 -11.32
C TYR A 46 -11.21 -2.70 -12.66
N SER A 47 -11.71 -1.98 -13.67
CA SER A 47 -11.99 -2.54 -15.00
C SER A 47 -10.72 -3.11 -15.64
N VAL A 48 -9.63 -2.35 -15.67
CA VAL A 48 -8.36 -2.78 -16.25
C VAL A 48 -7.80 -3.98 -15.49
N TYR A 49 -7.70 -3.90 -14.16
CA TYR A 49 -7.14 -5.00 -13.35
C TYR A 49 -7.97 -6.29 -13.45
N SER A 50 -9.30 -6.19 -13.47
CA SER A 50 -10.17 -7.37 -13.66
C SER A 50 -9.96 -8.05 -15.01
N GLY A 51 -9.76 -7.27 -16.08
CA GLY A 51 -9.47 -7.80 -17.42
C GLY A 51 -8.08 -8.41 -17.57
N CYS A 52 -7.11 -7.98 -16.76
CA CYS A 52 -5.74 -8.50 -16.79
C CYS A 52 -5.62 -9.98 -16.40
N LYS A 53 -6.62 -10.54 -15.72
CA LYS A 53 -6.64 -11.96 -15.34
C LYS A 53 -6.88 -12.88 -16.54
N ASP A 54 -7.71 -12.45 -17.49
CA ASP A 54 -8.12 -13.28 -18.61
C ASP A 54 -7.29 -13.00 -19.86
N HIS A 55 -7.05 -11.71 -20.17
CA HIS A 55 -6.30 -11.30 -21.37
C HIS A 55 -5.55 -9.98 -21.10
N PRO A 56 -4.27 -10.03 -20.67
CA PRO A 56 -3.49 -8.82 -20.49
C PRO A 56 -3.23 -8.14 -21.85
N ALA A 57 -4.00 -7.10 -22.16
CA ALA A 57 -3.83 -6.32 -23.38
C ALA A 57 -2.51 -5.53 -23.38
N ASN A 58 -2.10 -5.04 -22.21
CA ASN A 58 -0.84 -4.37 -21.98
C ASN A 58 -0.35 -4.66 -20.54
N ILE A 59 0.86 -5.21 -20.42
CA ILE A 59 1.44 -5.62 -19.13
C ILE A 59 1.69 -4.41 -18.23
N ASP A 60 2.08 -3.27 -18.80
CA ASP A 60 2.38 -2.06 -18.03
C ASP A 60 1.10 -1.46 -17.42
N ASP A 61 0.01 -1.44 -18.19
CA ASP A 61 -1.31 -1.02 -17.69
C ASP A 61 -1.83 -1.96 -16.61
N CYS A 62 -1.63 -3.27 -16.79
CA CYS A 62 -1.97 -4.26 -15.77
C CYS A 62 -1.19 -4.07 -14.48
N TYR A 63 0.11 -3.81 -14.58
CA TYR A 63 0.95 -3.52 -13.42
C TYR A 63 0.53 -2.22 -12.71
N ALA A 64 0.24 -1.18 -13.48
CA ALA A 64 -0.17 0.11 -12.94
C ALA A 64 -1.54 0.03 -12.25
N ALA A 65 -2.52 -0.64 -12.89
CA ALA A 65 -3.84 -0.86 -12.34
C ALA A 65 -3.80 -1.75 -11.08
N TYR A 66 -3.00 -2.83 -11.09
CA TYR A 66 -2.79 -3.65 -9.90
C TYR A 66 -2.16 -2.85 -8.75
N SER A 67 -1.12 -2.08 -9.04
CA SER A 67 -0.44 -1.26 -8.02
C SER A 67 -1.39 -0.22 -7.40
N ALA A 68 -2.27 0.38 -8.21
CA ALA A 68 -3.32 1.25 -7.73
C ALA A 68 -4.39 0.50 -6.93
N ALA A 69 -4.80 -0.69 -7.37
CA ALA A 69 -5.75 -1.55 -6.67
C ALA A 69 -5.27 -1.92 -5.26
N VAL A 70 -3.99 -2.30 -5.10
CA VAL A 70 -3.36 -2.57 -3.80
C VAL A 70 -3.39 -1.32 -2.90
N TYR A 71 -3.12 -0.15 -3.46
CA TYR A 71 -3.22 1.12 -2.72
C TYR A 71 -4.65 1.42 -2.26
N LEU A 72 -5.64 1.22 -3.13
CA LEU A 72 -7.05 1.46 -2.82
C LEU A 72 -7.62 0.43 -1.83
N ALA A 73 -7.20 -0.84 -1.91
CA ALA A 73 -7.53 -1.89 -0.93
C ALA A 73 -6.96 -1.61 0.47
N SER A 74 -5.84 -0.89 0.55
CA SER A 74 -5.21 -0.46 1.80
C SER A 74 -5.57 0.98 2.20
N SER A 75 -6.51 1.61 1.49
CA SER A 75 -6.92 2.99 1.77
C SER A 75 -7.41 3.15 3.21
N GLY A 76 -7.02 4.28 3.80
CA GLY A 76 -7.43 4.67 5.14
C GLY A 76 -8.76 5.42 5.21
N ASP A 77 -9.44 5.60 4.07
CA ASP A 77 -10.69 6.35 3.98
C ASP A 77 -11.88 5.52 4.52
N CYS A 78 -12.46 6.00 5.63
CA CYS A 78 -13.57 5.37 6.32
C CYS A 78 -14.94 6.00 6.01
N THR A 79 -15.03 6.89 5.02
CA THR A 79 -16.31 7.36 4.49
C THR A 79 -17.09 6.18 3.86
N PRO A 80 -18.43 6.28 3.71
CA PRO A 80 -19.21 5.22 3.06
C PRO A 80 -18.70 4.88 1.65
N ALA A 81 -18.31 5.89 0.88
CA ALA A 81 -17.72 5.72 -0.45
C ALA A 81 -16.32 5.07 -0.37
N GLY A 82 -15.46 5.52 0.55
CA GLY A 82 -14.13 4.95 0.76
C GLY A 82 -14.15 3.48 1.19
N LYS A 83 -15.08 3.11 2.09
CA LYS A 83 -15.29 1.72 2.52
C LYS A 83 -15.72 0.82 1.36
N GLU A 84 -16.60 1.31 0.48
CA GLU A 84 -17.06 0.56 -0.68
C GLU A 84 -15.94 0.34 -1.70
N VAL A 85 -15.15 1.38 -2.00
CA VAL A 85 -13.96 1.26 -2.86
C VAL A 85 -12.98 0.26 -2.26
N LYS A 86 -12.68 0.38 -0.97
CA LYS A 86 -11.79 -0.52 -0.25
C LYS A 86 -12.28 -1.98 -0.34
N ARG A 87 -13.57 -2.22 -0.12
CA ARG A 87 -14.17 -3.57 -0.21
C ARG A 87 -13.95 -4.18 -1.58
N ARG A 88 -14.32 -3.46 -2.65
CA ARG A 88 -14.21 -3.96 -4.03
C ARG A 88 -12.79 -4.36 -4.38
N PHE A 89 -11.83 -3.51 -4.06
CA PHE A 89 -10.43 -3.79 -4.36
C PHE A 89 -9.83 -4.88 -3.50
N LYS A 90 -10.24 -5.00 -2.23
CA LYS A 90 -9.74 -6.05 -1.35
C LYS A 90 -10.18 -7.44 -1.81
N ILE A 91 -11.44 -7.57 -2.21
CA ILE A 91 -11.96 -8.80 -2.86
C ILE A 91 -11.13 -9.12 -4.10
N LEU A 92 -10.90 -8.11 -4.95
CA LEU A 92 -10.23 -8.30 -6.24
C LEU A 92 -8.73 -8.67 -6.09
N VAL A 93 -8.02 -8.04 -5.15
CA VAL A 93 -6.58 -8.23 -4.94
C VAL A 93 -6.27 -9.47 -4.11
N GLU A 94 -7.00 -9.69 -3.01
CA GLU A 94 -6.73 -10.76 -2.07
C GLU A 94 -7.52 -12.04 -2.37
N ASN A 95 -8.48 -11.97 -3.31
CA ASN A 95 -9.35 -13.08 -3.71
C ASN A 95 -10.08 -13.72 -2.51
N ILE A 96 -10.50 -12.89 -1.55
CA ILE A 96 -11.19 -13.29 -0.32
C ILE A 96 -12.70 -13.07 -0.41
N SER A 97 -13.45 -13.82 0.39
CA SER A 97 -14.92 -13.72 0.43
C SER A 97 -15.40 -12.37 0.99
N GLU A 98 -16.52 -11.86 0.49
CA GLU A 98 -17.09 -10.55 0.88
C GLU A 98 -17.34 -10.42 2.39
N LYS A 99 -17.69 -11.54 3.06
CA LYS A 99 -17.94 -11.57 4.51
C LYS A 99 -16.68 -11.23 5.30
N ASN A 100 -15.55 -11.85 4.96
CA ASN A 100 -14.27 -11.63 5.65
C ASN A 100 -13.75 -10.19 5.42
N VAL A 101 -13.95 -9.65 4.22
CA VAL A 101 -13.57 -8.26 3.88
C VAL A 101 -14.34 -7.25 4.72
N THR A 102 -15.61 -7.52 4.97
CA THR A 102 -16.50 -6.63 5.72
C THR A 102 -16.06 -6.52 7.17
N GLU A 103 -15.75 -7.65 7.81
CA GLU A 103 -15.25 -7.69 9.19
C GLU A 103 -13.93 -6.93 9.32
N GLU A 104 -13.01 -7.09 8.37
CA GLU A 104 -11.72 -6.41 8.39
C GLU A 104 -11.83 -4.89 8.13
N ILE A 105 -12.74 -4.46 7.26
CA ILE A 105 -13.00 -3.02 7.05
C ILE A 105 -13.63 -2.40 8.30
N ILE A 106 -14.51 -3.13 8.99
CA ILE A 106 -15.10 -2.67 10.24
C ILE A 106 -14.00 -2.52 11.30
N SER A 107 -13.12 -3.52 11.48
CA SER A 107 -12.01 -3.43 12.44
C SER A 107 -11.05 -2.29 12.10
N ASP A 108 -10.65 -2.13 10.83
CA ASP A 108 -9.70 -1.10 10.41
C ASP A 108 -10.22 0.33 10.64
N CYS A 109 -11.54 0.53 10.49
CA CYS A 109 -12.16 1.82 10.68
C CYS A 109 -12.56 2.09 12.13
N GLN A 110 -12.88 1.06 12.92
CA GLN A 110 -13.14 1.22 14.36
C GLN A 110 -11.85 1.55 15.14
N VAL A 111 -10.71 0.95 14.77
CA VAL A 111 -9.42 1.20 15.43
C VAL A 111 -8.91 2.64 15.22
N LYS A 112 -9.40 3.36 14.19
CA LYS A 112 -9.01 4.76 13.92
C LYS A 112 -9.84 5.80 14.67
N ASP A 113 -11.01 5.42 15.19
CA ASP A 113 -11.78 6.29 16.08
C ASP A 113 -11.18 6.34 17.50
N ASP A 114 -10.37 5.34 17.85
CA ASP A 114 -9.51 5.38 19.04
C ASP A 114 -8.22 6.14 18.73
N GLU A 115 -8.26 7.45 18.95
CA GLU A 115 -7.08 8.30 19.00
C GLU A 115 -5.98 7.58 19.83
N PRO A 116 -4.77 7.35 19.28
CA PRO A 116 -3.75 6.56 19.95
C PRO A 116 -3.55 7.12 21.36
N PHE A 117 -3.61 6.25 22.38
CA PHE A 117 -3.58 6.62 23.80
C PHE A 117 -2.51 7.70 24.11
N PHE A 118 -1.35 7.63 23.45
CA PHE A 118 -0.27 8.62 23.55
C PHE A 118 -0.67 10.05 23.15
N LYS A 119 -1.51 10.22 22.13
CA LYS A 119 -1.99 11.53 21.66
C LYS A 119 -3.03 12.12 22.61
N LYS A 120 -3.92 11.28 23.16
CA LYS A 120 -4.85 11.66 24.23
C LYS A 120 -4.11 12.03 25.53
N MET A 121 -3.02 11.33 25.84
CA MET A 121 -2.18 11.64 27.00
C MET A 121 -1.44 12.99 26.82
N MET A 122 -0.84 13.24 25.65
CA MET A 122 -0.14 14.52 25.39
C MET A 122 -1.07 15.73 25.44
N LYS A 123 -2.33 15.60 25.03
CA LYS A 123 -3.33 16.68 25.09
C LYS A 123 -3.76 17.04 26.52
N LYS A 124 -3.61 16.13 27.49
CA LYS A 124 -3.96 16.35 28.90
C LYS A 124 -2.84 17.04 29.69
N PHE A 125 -1.63 17.07 29.14
CA PHE A 125 -0.45 17.71 29.74
C PHE A 125 -0.09 19.06 29.09
N SER A 126 -0.93 19.57 28.17
CA SER A 126 -0.82 20.93 27.60
C SER A 126 -1.84 21.88 28.22
#